data_AF-A0A7S1MNI5-F1
#
_entry.id   AF-A0A7S1MNI5-F1
#
_cell.length_a   1.000
_cell.length_b   1.000
_cell.length_c   1.000
_cell.angle_alpha   90.00
_cell.angle_beta   90.00
_cell.angle_gamma   90.00
#
_symmetry.space_group_name_H-M   'P 1'
#
loop_
_entity.id
_entity.type
_entity.pdbx_description
1 polymer ?
#
loop_
_entity_poly.entity_id
_entity_poly.type
_entity_poly.pdbx_seq_one_letter_code
_entity_poly.pdbx_strand_id
1 'polypeptide(L)'
;PDPNPDRTDPSMAVWASCGHDYNYSCPMTFAKDAQGRCRAPDAPDVYDFRGVGNCANFDTSRWTPAMKEVFEKNCHVTWPCIGKVYIASSAALLGLAFL
;
A
#
# COMPACT_ATOMS: atom_id res chain seq x y z
N PRO A 1 -0.56 30.06 -1.17
CA PRO A 1 0.06 29.01 -2.00
C PRO A 1 -0.62 27.68 -1.69
N ASP A 2 -1.47 27.22 -2.60
CA ASP A 2 -2.18 25.95 -2.47
C ASP A 2 -1.16 24.80 -2.34
N PRO A 3 -1.29 23.91 -1.35
CA PRO A 3 -0.32 22.85 -1.09
C PRO A 3 -0.45 21.66 -2.06
N ASN A 4 -1.29 21.78 -3.11
CA ASN A 4 -1.55 20.71 -4.04
C ASN A 4 -0.80 20.99 -5.36
N PRO A 5 0.21 20.19 -5.71
CA PRO A 5 0.96 20.38 -6.95
C PRO A 5 0.07 20.20 -8.18
N ASP A 6 0.46 20.90 -9.25
CA ASP A 6 -0.23 20.90 -10.53
C ASP A 6 -0.41 19.48 -11.07
N ARG A 7 -1.65 19.13 -11.47
CA ARG A 7 -2.02 17.80 -11.96
C ARG A 7 -1.42 17.49 -13.34
N THR A 8 -0.93 18.50 -14.07
CA THR A 8 -0.32 18.30 -15.39
C THR A 8 1.17 17.97 -15.35
N ASP A 9 1.82 18.10 -14.18
CA ASP A 9 3.21 17.72 -13.98
C ASP A 9 3.37 16.82 -12.74
N PRO A 10 3.20 15.50 -12.89
CA PRO A 10 3.33 14.55 -11.79
C PRO A 10 4.76 14.48 -11.22
N SER A 11 5.78 15.05 -11.88
CA SER A 11 7.13 15.11 -11.31
C SER A 11 7.25 16.11 -10.15
N MET A 12 6.33 17.07 -10.08
CA MET A 12 6.21 18.07 -9.02
C MET A 12 5.33 17.60 -7.84
N ALA A 13 4.70 16.43 -7.98
CA ALA A 13 3.97 15.82 -6.89
C ALA A 13 4.94 15.24 -5.85
N VAL A 14 5.05 15.92 -4.69
CA VAL A 14 5.77 15.39 -3.52
C VAL A 14 5.21 14.03 -3.07
N TRP A 15 3.95 13.72 -3.42
CA TRP A 15 3.35 12.40 -3.24
C TRP A 15 3.67 11.39 -4.35
N ALA A 16 4.14 11.85 -5.52
CA ALA A 16 4.60 10.98 -6.61
C ALA A 16 6.05 10.52 -6.46
N SER A 17 6.81 11.15 -5.54
CA SER A 17 8.17 10.73 -5.17
C SER A 17 8.41 10.94 -3.67
N CYS A 18 7.64 10.25 -2.85
CA CYS A 18 7.89 10.19 -1.41
C CYS A 18 8.83 9.04 -1.08
N GLY A 19 9.61 9.16 -0.01
CA GLY A 19 10.28 7.98 0.56
C GLY A 19 9.23 7.00 1.07
N HIS A 20 9.26 5.76 0.59
CA HIS A 20 8.30 4.73 1.01
C HIS A 20 8.65 4.15 2.39
N ASP A 21 7.62 3.99 3.20
CA ASP A 21 7.68 3.46 4.55
C ASP A 21 7.50 1.95 4.53
N TYR A 22 8.64 1.28 4.43
CA TYR A 22 8.74 -0.17 4.46
C TYR A 22 8.52 -0.78 5.86
N ASN A 23 8.19 0.01 6.89
CA ASN A 23 7.73 -0.54 8.17
C ASN A 23 6.31 -1.09 8.08
N TYR A 24 5.49 -0.58 7.15
CA TYR A 24 4.19 -1.17 6.87
C TYR A 24 4.35 -2.57 6.30
N SER A 25 3.53 -3.50 6.79
CA SER A 25 3.59 -4.88 6.30
C SER A 25 3.11 -4.96 4.85
N CYS A 26 1.97 -4.35 4.53
CA CYS A 26 1.37 -4.44 3.21
C CYS A 26 1.49 -3.12 2.44
N PRO A 27 1.55 -3.17 1.10
CA PRO A 27 1.37 -2.00 0.26
C PRO A 27 0.02 -1.33 0.49
N MET A 28 -0.13 -0.11 -0.02
CA MET A 28 -1.43 0.56 -0.10
C MET A 28 -2.44 -0.33 -0.84
N THR A 29 -3.71 -0.25 -0.45
CA THR A 29 -4.86 -1.02 -0.95
C THR A 29 -4.86 -2.53 -0.65
N PHE A 30 -3.77 -3.09 -0.13
CA PHE A 30 -3.72 -4.48 0.30
C PHE A 30 -4.21 -4.64 1.75
N ALA A 31 -4.97 -5.70 2.00
CA ALA A 31 -5.47 -6.05 3.33
C ALA A 31 -4.72 -7.27 3.88
N LYS A 32 -4.49 -7.30 5.19
CA LYS A 32 -3.98 -8.51 5.85
C LYS A 32 -5.07 -9.56 5.95
N ASP A 33 -4.73 -10.80 5.65
CA ASP A 33 -5.58 -11.94 5.97
C ASP A 33 -5.40 -12.44 7.41
N ALA A 34 -6.16 -13.47 7.77
CA ALA A 34 -6.11 -14.08 9.10
C ALA A 34 -4.74 -14.69 9.43
N GLN A 35 -3.92 -14.97 8.41
CA GLN A 35 -2.56 -15.48 8.53
C GLN A 35 -1.51 -14.34 8.51
N GLY A 36 -1.95 -13.08 8.43
CA GLY A 36 -1.07 -11.91 8.37
C GLY A 36 -0.45 -11.64 7.00
N ARG A 37 -0.87 -12.36 5.96
CA ARG A 37 -0.40 -12.19 4.57
C ARG A 37 -1.13 -11.05 3.90
N CYS A 38 -0.46 -10.35 3.01
CA CYS A 38 -1.03 -9.26 2.23
C CYS A 38 -1.84 -9.85 1.07
N ARG A 39 -3.12 -9.49 1.01
CA ARG A 39 -4.03 -9.84 -0.08
C ARG A 39 -4.41 -8.60 -0.87
N ALA A 40 -4.35 -8.75 -2.18
CA ALA A 40 -4.87 -7.77 -3.12
C ALA A 40 -6.38 -7.52 -2.88
N PRO A 41 -6.88 -6.31 -3.20
CA PRO A 41 -8.31 -6.04 -3.18
C PRO A 41 -9.03 -6.85 -4.26
N ASP A 42 -10.25 -7.33 -3.98
CA ASP A 42 -11.07 -8.09 -4.93
C ASP A 42 -11.65 -7.24 -6.07
N ALA A 43 -11.44 -5.92 -6.03
CA ALA A 43 -12.01 -4.94 -6.94
C ALA A 43 -11.18 -4.87 -8.25
N PRO A 44 -11.71 -5.34 -9.40
CA PRO A 44 -10.97 -5.44 -10.65
C PRO A 44 -10.67 -4.10 -11.33
N ASP A 45 -11.27 -3.01 -10.84
CA ASP A 45 -11.05 -1.63 -11.28
C ASP A 45 -9.88 -0.94 -10.56
N VAL A 46 -9.45 -1.48 -9.41
CA VAL A 46 -8.36 -0.91 -8.61
C VAL A 46 -6.98 -1.40 -9.06
N TYR A 47 -6.90 -2.60 -9.67
CA TYR A 47 -5.62 -3.23 -9.99
C TYR A 47 -5.75 -4.29 -11.10
N ASP A 48 -4.98 -4.17 -12.18
CA ASP A 48 -4.96 -5.18 -13.24
C ASP A 48 -4.02 -6.35 -12.88
N PHE A 49 -4.58 -7.36 -12.22
CA PHE A 49 -3.86 -8.59 -11.85
C PHE A 49 -3.47 -9.47 -13.06
N ARG A 50 -3.94 -9.16 -14.28
CA ARG A 50 -3.91 -10.09 -15.41
C ARG A 50 -2.53 -10.36 -16.00
N GLY A 51 -1.50 -9.66 -15.55
CA GLY A 51 -0.13 -9.79 -16.09
C GLY A 51 0.97 -10.18 -15.10
N VAL A 52 0.74 -10.11 -13.78
CA VAL A 52 1.84 -10.08 -12.79
C VAL A 52 1.69 -11.14 -11.68
N GLY A 53 1.64 -12.42 -12.07
CA GLY A 53 1.95 -13.59 -11.21
C GLY A 53 1.53 -13.56 -9.72
N ASN A 54 2.42 -14.06 -8.84
CA ASN A 54 2.23 -14.29 -7.40
C ASN A 54 2.09 -12.99 -6.54
N CYS A 55 1.78 -11.84 -7.14
CA CYS A 55 1.67 -10.55 -6.43
C CYS A 55 0.34 -10.37 -5.69
N ALA A 56 -0.65 -11.25 -5.91
CA ALA A 56 -1.97 -11.13 -5.28
C ALA A 56 -2.01 -11.59 -3.81
N ASN A 57 -1.11 -12.48 -3.40
CA ASN A 57 -1.06 -13.00 -2.03
C ASN A 57 0.38 -13.34 -1.61
N PHE A 58 0.92 -12.60 -0.63
CA PHE A 58 2.32 -12.76 -0.20
C PHE A 58 2.52 -12.40 1.28
N ASP A 59 3.61 -12.89 1.87
CA ASP A 59 3.99 -12.59 3.25
C ASP A 59 5.29 -11.78 3.28
N THR A 60 5.26 -10.62 3.93
CA THR A 60 6.40 -9.71 4.07
C THR A 60 7.06 -9.78 5.45
N SER A 61 6.63 -10.69 6.33
CA SER A 61 7.06 -10.76 7.74
C SER A 61 8.58 -10.85 7.91
N ARG A 62 9.27 -11.45 6.93
CA ARG A 62 10.72 -11.64 6.91
C ARG A 62 11.44 -10.78 5.88
N TRP A 63 10.75 -9.84 5.24
CA TRP A 63 11.32 -9.03 4.17
C TRP A 63 12.09 -7.83 4.72
N THR A 64 13.27 -7.59 4.16
CA THR A 64 13.99 -6.33 4.41
C THR A 64 13.34 -5.19 3.63
N PRO A 65 13.62 -3.93 3.98
CA PRO A 65 13.17 -2.77 3.20
C PRO A 65 13.55 -2.87 1.70
N ALA A 66 14.76 -3.32 1.39
CA ALA A 66 15.21 -3.52 0.02
C ALA A 66 14.40 -4.59 -0.73
N MET A 67 13.99 -5.67 -0.06
CA MET A 67 13.11 -6.69 -0.67
C MET A 67 11.73 -6.11 -0.99
N LYS A 68 11.19 -5.28 -0.11
CA LYS A 68 9.91 -4.58 -0.33
C LYS A 68 10.00 -3.61 -1.50
N GLU A 69 11.08 -2.85 -1.60
CA GLU A 69 11.33 -1.96 -2.74
C GLU A 69 11.39 -2.70 -4.09
N VAL A 70 12.10 -3.84 -4.13
CA VAL A 70 12.17 -4.66 -5.35
C VAL A 70 10.79 -5.24 -5.70
N PHE A 71 10.04 -5.72 -4.70
CA PHE A 71 8.68 -6.22 -4.91
C PHE A 71 7.74 -5.13 -5.40
N GLU A 72 7.85 -3.93 -4.85
CA GLU A 72 7.07 -2.76 -5.26
C GLU A 72 7.22 -2.48 -6.76
N LYS A 73 8.48 -2.45 -7.23
CA LYS A 73 8.81 -2.22 -8.65
C LYS A 73 8.33 -3.36 -9.54
N ASN A 74 8.49 -4.61 -9.10
CA ASN A 74 8.14 -5.80 -9.88
C ASN A 74 6.63 -6.03 -9.98
N CYS A 75 5.91 -5.78 -8.90
CA CYS A 75 4.46 -5.96 -8.82
C CYS A 75 3.68 -4.68 -9.13
N HIS A 76 4.38 -3.57 -9.39
CA HIS A 76 3.85 -2.22 -9.61
C HIS A 76 2.95 -1.70 -8.46
N VAL A 77 3.13 -2.22 -7.25
CA VAL A 77 2.38 -1.80 -6.05
C VAL A 77 3.02 -0.54 -5.46
N THR A 78 2.48 0.01 -4.38
CA THR A 78 3.11 1.17 -3.72
C THR A 78 2.95 1.06 -2.23
N TRP A 79 4.06 1.14 -1.48
CA TRP A 79 4.02 1.26 -0.04
C TRP A 79 3.62 2.67 0.41
N PRO A 80 3.02 2.81 1.60
CA PRO A 80 2.80 4.09 2.26
C PRO A 80 3.99 5.04 2.21
N CYS A 81 3.79 6.33 1.99
CA CYS A 81 4.82 7.35 2.19
C CYS A 81 5.21 7.50 3.67
N ILE A 82 6.49 7.74 3.96
CA ILE A 82 6.97 8.15 5.28
C ILE A 82 6.28 9.45 5.72
N GLY A 83 5.77 9.48 6.95
CA GLY A 83 5.09 10.65 7.52
C GLY A 83 3.62 10.80 7.11
N LYS A 84 3.07 9.85 6.35
CA LYS A 84 1.63 9.75 6.08
C LYS A 84 1.09 8.53 6.84
N VAL A 85 0.03 8.74 7.62
CA VAL A 85 -0.68 7.65 8.30
C VAL A 85 -1.64 7.03 7.29
N TYR A 86 -1.37 5.79 6.87
CA TYR A 86 -2.31 5.02 6.06
C TYR A 86 -3.06 4.07 6.97
N ILE A 87 -4.34 4.36 7.15
CA ILE A 87 -5.24 3.43 7.81
C ILE A 87 -5.42 2.28 6.82
N ALA A 88 -4.67 1.19 7.02
CA ALA A 88 -4.97 -0.07 6.39
C ALA A 88 -6.46 -0.34 6.64
N SER A 89 -7.22 -0.66 5.60
CA SER A 89 -8.65 -0.93 5.72
C SER A 89 -8.88 -2.26 6.44
N SER A 90 -8.54 -2.29 7.73
CA SER A 90 -9.05 -3.24 8.69
C SER A 90 -10.37 -2.66 9.16
N ALA A 91 -11.46 -3.19 8.59
CA ALA A 91 -12.77 -3.13 9.22
C ALA A 91 -12.66 -3.79 10.61
N ALA A 92 -12.26 -3.01 11.61
CA ALA A 92 -12.22 -3.41 13.01
C ALA A 92 -12.12 -2.20 13.95
N LEU A 93 -12.87 -1.13 13.70
CA LEU A 93 -13.12 -0.08 14.69
C LEU A 93 -14.57 0.43 14.57
N LEU A 94 -15.53 -0.45 14.83
CA LEU A 94 -16.82 -0.05 15.38
C LEU A 94 -17.14 -1.00 16.53
N GLY A 95 -16.98 -0.51 17.76
CA GLY A 95 -17.35 -1.25 18.95
C GLY A 95 -16.57 -0.91 20.21
N LEU A 96 -16.30 0.37 20.48
CA LEU A 96 -16.03 0.80 21.85
C LEU A 96 -17.16 1.73 22.32
N ALA A 97 -17.81 1.26 23.38
CA ALA A 97 -18.61 1.97 24.38
C ALA A 97 -19.96 2.56 23.97
N PHE A 98 -21.04 1.95 24.49
CA PHE A 98 -22.01 2.61 25.38
C PHE A 98 -22.79 1.52 26.15
N LEU A 99 -22.39 1.28 27.40
CA LEU A 99 -23.27 0.99 28.54
C LEU A 99 -22.56 1.51 29.80
#